data_AF-A0A644ZUU5-F1
#
_entry.id   AF-A0A644ZUU5-F1
#
_cell.length_a   1.000
_cell.length_b   1.000
_cell.length_c   1.000
_cell.angle_alpha   90.00
_cell.angle_beta   90.00
_cell.angle_gamma   90.00
#
_symmetry.space_group_name_H-M   'P 1'
#
loop_
_entity.id
_entity.type
_entity.pdbx_description
1 polymer ?
#
loop_
_entity_poly.entity_id
_entity_poly.type
_entity_poly.pdbx_seq_one_letter_code
_entity_poly.pdbx_strand_id
1 'polypeptide(L)'
;MTAGGILIGTWGGFPNRVKTLLVGLAVFGVIGVGMGAIRNFAVYLVLMGVYGIALTMVQTAVTTLLQEKSEARMQGRVFGFLSTMYSGCLPIGMAVFGPLADVMPMRILMIGTGGVLLLLSGVLRFDKSIYVKEQAK
;
A
#
# COMPACT_ATOMS: atom_id res chain seq x y z
N MET A 1 -5.07 -11.78 7.13
CA MET A 1 -5.98 -10.85 6.42
C MET A 1 -7.20 -10.50 7.26
N THR A 2 -7.96 -11.47 7.79
CA THR A 2 -9.12 -11.23 8.68
C THR A 2 -8.84 -10.28 9.86
N ALA A 3 -7.72 -10.44 10.58
CA ALA A 3 -7.37 -9.57 11.70
C ALA A 3 -7.18 -8.08 11.31
N GLY A 4 -6.59 -7.81 10.14
CA GLY A 4 -6.41 -6.43 9.65
C GLY A 4 -7.71 -5.79 9.19
N GLY A 5 -8.64 -6.57 8.64
CA GLY A 5 -9.99 -6.11 8.30
C GLY A 5 -10.82 -5.78 9.55
N ILE A 6 -10.72 -6.60 10.61
CA ILE A 6 -11.40 -6.36 11.90
C ILE A 6 -10.88 -5.07 12.55
N LEU A 7 -9.56 -4.86 12.57
CA LEU A 7 -8.94 -3.64 13.10
C LEU A 7 -9.43 -2.37 12.42
N ILE A 8 -9.62 -2.39 11.09
CA ILE A 8 -10.14 -1.22 10.38
C ILE A 8 -11.64 -1.02 10.59
N GLY A 9 -12.40 -2.13 10.69
CA GLY A 9 -13.82 -2.10 11.00
C GLY A 9 -14.11 -1.52 12.38
N THR A 10 -13.22 -1.72 13.35
CA THR A 10 -13.34 -1.14 14.70
C THR A 10 -12.73 0.25 14.82
N TRP A 11 -11.70 0.60 14.04
CA TRP A 11 -11.05 1.92 14.09
C TRP A 11 -11.76 2.99 13.24
N GLY A 12 -12.48 2.61 12.18
CA GLY A 12 -13.28 3.55 11.36
C GLY A 12 -12.49 4.49 10.44
N GLY A 13 -11.15 4.42 10.44
CA GLY A 13 -10.28 5.24 9.58
C GLY A 13 -10.18 6.72 10.00
N PHE A 14 -9.14 7.42 9.52
CA PHE A 14 -8.95 8.86 9.81
C PHE A 14 -9.80 9.75 8.87
N PRO A 15 -10.26 10.93 9.33
CA PRO A 15 -11.15 11.84 8.59
C PRO A 15 -10.53 12.44 7.31
N ASN A 16 -9.22 12.37 7.13
CA ASN A 16 -8.53 12.88 5.93
C ASN A 16 -7.88 11.73 5.16
N ARG A 17 -8.62 11.20 4.18
CA ARG A 17 -8.29 9.99 3.41
C ARG A 17 -6.90 10.03 2.75
N VAL A 18 -6.46 11.19 2.26
CA VAL A 18 -5.12 11.40 1.69
C VAL A 18 -4.01 11.29 2.75
N LYS A 19 -4.26 11.76 3.98
CA LYS A 19 -3.31 11.59 5.09
C LYS A 19 -3.23 10.13 5.52
N THR A 20 -4.35 9.40 5.53
CA THR A 20 -4.38 7.95 5.78
C THR A 20 -3.56 7.18 4.76
N LEU A 21 -3.66 7.56 3.48
CA LEU A 21 -2.91 6.93 2.40
C LEU A 21 -1.41 7.23 2.49
N LEU A 22 -1.03 8.49 2.76
CA LEU A 22 0.37 8.89 2.98
C LEU A 22 1.01 8.22 4.20
N VAL A 23 0.30 8.20 5.34
CA VAL A 23 0.76 7.53 6.57
C VAL A 23 0.83 6.02 6.35
N GLY A 24 -0.16 5.45 5.66
CA GLY A 24 -0.15 4.04 5.25
C GLY A 24 1.07 3.70 4.42
N LEU A 25 1.36 4.48 3.37
CA LEU A 25 2.52 4.30 2.50
C LEU A 25 3.85 4.43 3.26
N ALA A 26 3.94 5.41 4.17
CA ALA A 26 5.12 5.61 4.99
C ALA A 26 5.36 4.44 5.95
N VAL A 27 4.33 3.98 6.66
CA VAL A 27 4.41 2.80 7.54
C VAL A 27 4.78 1.56 6.74
N PHE A 28 4.19 1.39 5.55
CA PHE A 28 4.51 0.29 4.65
C PHE A 28 5.97 0.30 4.20
N GLY A 29 6.49 1.47 3.83
CA GLY A 29 7.87 1.67 3.44
C GLY A 29 8.85 1.40 4.59
N VAL A 30 8.57 1.90 5.80
CA VAL A 30 9.40 1.65 6.99
C VAL A 30 9.44 0.16 7.33
N ILE A 31 8.29 -0.52 7.33
CA ILE A 31 8.23 -1.96 7.61
C ILE A 31 8.96 -2.75 6.51
N GLY A 32 8.81 -2.37 5.25
CA GLY A 32 9.50 -3.00 4.12
C GLY A 32 11.03 -2.89 4.21
N VAL A 33 11.55 -1.70 4.53
CA VAL A 33 12.98 -1.49 4.76
C VAL A 33 13.45 -2.26 6.00
N GLY A 34 12.66 -2.26 7.08
CA GLY A 34 12.94 -3.01 8.31
C GLY A 34 13.07 -4.52 8.07
N MET A 35 12.14 -5.10 7.32
CA MET A 35 12.19 -6.52 6.94
C MET A 35 13.43 -6.87 6.13
N GLY A 36 13.89 -5.97 5.25
CA GLY A 36 15.14 -6.15 4.52
C GLY A 36 16.39 -6.05 5.41
N ALA A 37 16.42 -5.15 6.40
CA ALA A 37 17.60 -4.99 7.25
C ALA A 37 17.83 -6.19 8.20
N ILE A 38 16.76 -6.86 8.63
CA ILE A 38 16.79 -7.87 9.69
C ILE A 38 17.36 -9.22 9.19
N ARG A 39 18.36 -9.76 9.91
CA ARG A 39 18.93 -11.12 9.67
C ARG A 39 18.21 -12.22 10.43
N ASN A 40 17.46 -11.89 11.48
CA ASN A 40 16.81 -12.88 12.33
C ASN A 40 15.45 -13.30 11.75
N PHE A 41 15.31 -14.58 11.42
CA PHE A 41 14.11 -15.15 10.81
C PHE A 41 12.85 -14.99 11.68
N ALA A 42 12.97 -15.10 13.01
CA ALA A 42 11.82 -14.95 13.92
C ALA A 42 11.28 -13.51 13.89
N VAL A 43 12.18 -12.52 13.90
CA VAL A 43 11.81 -11.10 13.83
C VAL A 43 11.23 -10.78 12.45
N TYR A 44 11.79 -11.34 11.38
CA TYR A 44 11.25 -11.22 10.03
C TYR A 44 9.81 -11.75 9.92
N LEU A 45 9.52 -12.93 10.50
CA LEU A 45 8.17 -13.51 10.51
C LEU A 45 7.15 -12.62 11.23
N VAL A 46 7.53 -12.05 12.38
CA VAL A 46 6.66 -11.13 13.12
C VAL A 46 6.40 -9.87 12.29
N LEU A 47 7.43 -9.28 11.67
CA LEU A 47 7.23 -8.13 10.80
C LEU A 47 6.37 -8.47 9.57
N MET A 48 6.50 -9.66 9.00
CA MET A 48 5.65 -10.12 7.88
C MET A 48 4.18 -10.16 8.32
N GLY A 49 3.90 -10.66 9.52
CA GLY A 49 2.56 -10.63 10.11
C GLY A 49 1.99 -9.22 10.22
N VAL A 50 2.78 -8.27 10.75
CA VAL A 50 2.38 -6.85 10.86
C VAL A 50 2.20 -6.22 9.47
N TYR A 51 3.08 -6.53 8.52
CA TYR A 51 2.99 -6.07 7.14
C TYR A 51 1.70 -6.53 6.47
N GLY A 52 1.28 -7.78 6.67
CA GLY A 52 0.02 -8.31 6.14
C GLY A 52 -1.22 -7.61 6.73
N ILE A 53 -1.17 -7.20 8.00
CA ILE A 53 -2.22 -6.38 8.64
C ILE A 53 -2.29 -5.02 7.95
N ALA A 54 -1.15 -4.33 7.83
CA ALA A 54 -1.05 -3.03 7.17
C ALA A 54 -1.52 -3.08 5.71
N LEU A 55 -1.17 -4.15 4.98
CA LEU A 55 -1.54 -4.34 3.58
C LEU A 55 -3.06 -4.46 3.43
N THR A 56 -3.67 -5.29 4.27
CA THR A 56 -5.12 -5.47 4.29
C THR A 56 -5.79 -4.14 4.60
N MET A 57 -5.23 -3.37 5.54
CA MET A 57 -5.80 -2.09 5.91
C MET A 57 -5.79 -1.07 4.76
N VAL A 58 -4.66 -0.93 4.08
CA VAL A 58 -4.54 -0.04 2.90
C VAL A 58 -5.50 -0.48 1.80
N GLN A 59 -5.60 -1.79 1.53
CA GLN A 59 -6.51 -2.32 0.53
C GLN A 59 -7.97 -1.99 0.86
N THR A 60 -8.41 -2.18 2.11
CA THR A 60 -9.77 -1.84 2.53
C THR A 60 -10.04 -0.33 2.48
N ALA A 61 -9.06 0.50 2.85
CA ALA A 61 -9.20 1.95 2.74
C ALA A 61 -9.35 2.41 1.27
N VAL A 62 -8.59 1.80 0.34
CA VAL A 62 -8.68 2.09 -1.09
C VAL A 62 -10.04 1.68 -1.65
N THR A 63 -10.53 0.48 -1.33
CA THR A 63 -11.83 0.02 -1.84
C THR A 63 -13.00 0.82 -1.29
N THR A 64 -12.99 1.18 -0.01
CA THR A 64 -14.03 2.04 0.59
C THR A 64 -13.98 3.47 0.05
N LEU A 65 -12.79 4.03 -0.18
CA LEU A 65 -12.63 5.31 -0.85
C LEU A 65 -13.21 5.34 -2.25
N LEU A 66 -12.92 4.30 -3.01
CA LEU A 66 -13.45 4.13 -4.36
C LEU A 66 -14.98 4.10 -4.31
N GLN A 67 -15.56 3.39 -3.34
CA GLN A 67 -17.00 3.29 -3.14
C GLN A 67 -17.64 4.65 -2.77
N GLU A 68 -17.03 5.41 -1.87
CA GLU A 68 -17.56 6.72 -1.44
C GLU A 68 -17.46 7.79 -2.52
N LYS A 69 -16.39 7.78 -3.32
CA LYS A 69 -16.16 8.80 -4.36
C LYS A 69 -16.82 8.45 -5.70
N SER A 70 -17.26 7.21 -5.91
CA SER A 70 -17.90 6.79 -7.16
C SER A 70 -19.42 6.67 -7.03
N GLU A 71 -20.13 7.19 -8.03
CA GLU A 71 -21.58 7.01 -8.13
C GLU A 71 -21.94 5.53 -8.23
N ALA A 72 -23.03 5.11 -7.58
CA ALA A 72 -23.51 3.73 -7.54
C ALA A 72 -23.65 3.09 -8.94
N ARG A 73 -24.05 3.88 -9.95
CA ARG A 73 -24.16 3.44 -11.35
C ARG A 73 -22.82 3.14 -12.02
N MET A 74 -21.74 3.76 -11.54
CA MET A 74 -20.40 3.66 -12.10
C MET A 74 -19.49 2.74 -11.30
N GLN A 75 -19.86 2.36 -10.07
CA GLN A 75 -19.06 1.48 -9.19
C GLN A 75 -18.57 0.21 -9.89
N GLY A 76 -19.45 -0.50 -10.61
CA GLY A 76 -19.06 -1.71 -11.35
C GLY A 76 -18.01 -1.47 -12.43
N ARG A 77 -18.03 -0.30 -13.10
CA ARG A 77 -17.03 0.08 -14.11
C ARG A 77 -15.69 0.45 -13.46
N VAL A 78 -15.73 1.19 -12.35
CA VAL A 78 -14.53 1.61 -11.63
C VAL A 78 -13.83 0.40 -10.99
N PHE A 79 -14.58 -0.49 -10.34
CA PHE A 79 -14.03 -1.75 -9.80
C PHE A 79 -13.57 -2.71 -10.90
N GLY A 80 -14.28 -2.76 -12.03
CA GLY A 80 -13.85 -3.53 -13.20
C GLY A 80 -12.51 -3.05 -13.72
N PHE A 81 -12.34 -1.74 -13.92
CA PHE A 81 -11.08 -1.13 -14.33
C PHE A 81 -9.96 -1.39 -13.33
N LEU A 82 -10.22 -1.21 -12.04
CA LEU A 82 -9.26 -1.51 -10.97
C LEU A 82 -8.82 -2.98 -11.02
N SER A 83 -9.76 -3.90 -11.22
CA SER A 83 -9.48 -5.34 -11.32
C SER A 83 -8.65 -5.68 -12.56
N THR A 84 -8.92 -5.05 -13.69
CA THR A 84 -8.11 -5.20 -14.91
C THR A 84 -6.68 -4.68 -14.70
N MET A 85 -6.52 -3.55 -14.01
CA MET A 85 -5.20 -3.05 -13.65
C MET A 85 -4.46 -4.01 -12.72
N TYR A 86 -5.12 -4.56 -11.70
CA TYR A 86 -4.50 -5.59 -10.84
C TYR A 86 -4.08 -6.82 -11.64
N SER A 87 -4.96 -7.33 -12.50
CA SER A 87 -4.70 -8.49 -13.34
C SER A 87 -3.55 -8.28 -14.32
N GLY A 88 -3.29 -7.05 -14.77
CA GLY A 88 -2.13 -6.72 -15.61
C GLY A 88 -0.86 -6.44 -14.80
N CYS A 89 -0.94 -5.57 -13.80
CA CYS A 89 0.22 -5.11 -13.04
C CYS A 89 0.81 -6.19 -12.14
N LEU A 90 0.00 -7.11 -11.58
CA LEU A 90 0.52 -8.21 -10.74
C LEU A 90 1.44 -9.17 -11.51
N PRO A 91 1.03 -9.78 -12.64
CA PRO A 91 1.90 -10.67 -13.39
C PRO A 91 3.07 -9.93 -14.02
N ILE A 92 2.91 -8.67 -14.45
CA ILE A 92 4.05 -7.86 -14.93
C ILE A 92 5.04 -7.65 -13.78
N GLY A 93 4.56 -7.31 -12.59
CA GLY A 93 5.38 -7.20 -11.39
C GLY A 93 6.12 -8.49 -11.11
N MET A 94 5.44 -9.64 -11.13
CA MET A 94 6.08 -10.94 -10.93
C MET A 94 7.08 -11.30 -12.05
N ALA A 95 6.80 -10.95 -13.29
CA ALA A 95 7.69 -11.21 -14.43
C ALA A 95 8.99 -10.40 -14.34
N VAL A 96 8.95 -9.20 -13.76
CA VAL A 96 10.14 -8.36 -13.54
C VAL A 96 10.85 -8.75 -12.24
N PHE A 97 10.10 -8.82 -11.13
CA PHE A 97 10.65 -9.08 -9.80
C PHE A 97 11.02 -10.54 -9.56
N GLY A 98 10.46 -11.50 -10.29
CA GLY A 98 10.79 -12.93 -10.20
C GLY A 98 12.25 -13.21 -10.59
N PRO A 99 12.66 -12.93 -11.84
CA PRO A 99 14.05 -13.08 -12.26
C PRO A 99 15.01 -12.21 -11.43
N LEU A 100 14.59 -11.00 -11.06
CA LEU A 100 15.40 -10.15 -10.18
C LEU A 100 15.62 -10.78 -8.79
N ALA A 101 14.65 -11.52 -8.26
CA ALA A 101 14.77 -12.21 -6.97
C ALA A 101 15.65 -13.47 -7.03
N ASP A 102 15.79 -14.08 -8.21
CA ASP A 102 16.72 -15.20 -8.42
C ASP A 102 18.18 -14.71 -8.58
N VAL A 103 18.38 -13.52 -9.15
CA VAL A 103 19.72 -12.93 -9.36
C VAL A 103 20.20 -12.13 -8.16
N MET A 104 19.30 -11.46 -7.42
CA MET A 104 19.63 -10.64 -6.26
C MET A 104 19.00 -11.18 -4.98
N PRO A 105 19.69 -11.05 -3.82
CA PRO A 105 19.08 -11.34 -2.54
C PRO A 105 17.77 -10.58 -2.36
N MET A 106 16.67 -11.29 -2.06
CA MET A 106 15.34 -10.74 -1.75
C MET A 106 15.38 -9.54 -0.78
N ARG A 107 16.41 -9.53 0.07
CA ARG A 107 16.79 -8.44 0.95
C ARG A 107 16.94 -7.08 0.25
N ILE A 108 17.79 -7.01 -0.77
CA ILE A 108 18.13 -5.76 -1.46
C ILE A 108 16.90 -5.26 -2.21
N LEU A 109 16.11 -6.19 -2.75
CA LEU A 109 14.81 -5.92 -3.35
C LEU A 109 13.81 -5.30 -2.39
N MET A 110 13.67 -5.85 -1.17
CA MET A 110 12.78 -5.26 -0.14
C MET A 110 13.27 -3.89 0.32
N ILE A 111 14.58 -3.70 0.51
CA ILE A 111 15.13 -2.39 0.90
C ILE A 111 14.92 -1.37 -0.24
N GLY A 112 15.18 -1.77 -1.48
CA GLY A 112 15.00 -0.91 -2.65
C GLY A 112 13.55 -0.48 -2.86
N THR A 113 12.62 -1.44 -2.84
CA THR A 113 11.17 -1.16 -3.00
C THR A 113 10.61 -0.38 -1.82
N GLY A 114 10.97 -0.73 -0.58
CA GLY A 114 10.60 0.03 0.62
C GLY A 114 11.15 1.47 0.61
N GLY A 115 12.39 1.64 0.15
CA GLY A 115 13.02 2.95 -0.02
C GLY A 115 12.33 3.81 -1.08
N VAL A 116 11.96 3.22 -2.22
CA VAL A 116 11.16 3.90 -3.26
C VAL A 116 9.81 4.34 -2.71
N LEU A 117 9.11 3.48 -1.95
CA LEU A 117 7.83 3.84 -1.32
C LEU A 117 7.97 4.99 -0.31
N LEU A 118 9.06 5.01 0.47
CA LEU A 118 9.36 6.10 1.40
C LEU A 118 9.67 7.40 0.67
N LEU A 119 10.46 7.35 -0.40
CA LEU A 119 10.73 8.51 -1.25
C LEU A 119 9.44 9.04 -1.89
N LEU A 120 8.59 8.16 -2.40
CA LEU A 120 7.32 8.53 -2.99
C LEU A 120 6.40 9.21 -1.96
N SER A 121 6.32 8.67 -0.74
CA SER A 121 5.57 9.28 0.36
C SER A 121 6.14 10.65 0.75
N GLY A 122 7.47 10.79 0.77
CA GLY A 122 8.16 12.05 1.03
C GLY A 122 7.91 13.11 -0.04
N VAL A 123 7.98 12.74 -1.32
CA VAL A 123 7.73 13.64 -2.47
C VAL A 123 6.26 14.07 -2.50
N LEU A 124 5.32 13.12 -2.31
CA LEU A 124 3.89 13.43 -2.24
C LEU A 124 3.52 14.29 -1.02
N ARG A 125 4.33 14.27 0.05
CA ARG A 125 4.19 15.17 1.20
C ARG A 125 4.67 16.59 0.89
N PHE A 126 5.67 16.74 0.02
CA PHE A 126 6.16 18.04 -0.44
C PHE A 126 5.27 18.67 -1.52
N ASP A 127 4.55 17.85 -2.30
CA ASP A 127 3.58 18.33 -3.28
C ASP A 127 2.31 18.87 -2.60
N LYS A 128 2.40 20.13 -2.18
CA LYS A 128 1.31 20.90 -1.57
C LYS A 128 0.13 21.11 -2.54
N SER A 129 0.28 20.79 -3.84
CA SER A 129 -0.72 20.97 -4.89
C SER A 129 -1.91 20.00 -4.77
N ILE A 130 -1.67 18.79 -4.25
CA ILE A 130 -2.75 17.81 -4.00
C ILE A 130 -3.64 18.22 -2.81
N TYR A 131 -3.09 18.91 -1.81
CA TYR A 131 -3.87 19.39 -0.66
C TYR A 131 -4.85 20.52 -1.01
N VAL A 132 -4.55 21.32 -2.03
CA VAL A 132 -5.37 22.49 -2.41
C VAL A 132 -6.58 22.10 -3.26
N LYS A 133 -6.47 21.06 -4.11
CA LYS A 133 -7.60 20.63 -4.96
C LYS A 133 -8.73 19.93 -4.19
N GLU A 134 -8.46 19.33 -3.03
CA GLU A 134 -9.47 18.63 -2.25
C GLU A 134 -10.21 19.54 -1.24
N GLN A 135 -9.73 20.77 -1.01
CA GLN A 135 -10.45 21.80 -0.23
C GLN A 135 -11.33 22.70 -1.11
N ALA A 136 -11.16 22.65 -2.43
CA ALA A 136 -11.84 23.53 -3.39
C ALA A 136 -13.03 22.86 -4.12
N LYS A 137 -13.49 21.69 -3.66
CA LYS A 137 -14.66 20.98 -4.19
C LYS A 137 -15.51 20.47 -3.04
#